data_AF-A0A1M7PCB3-F1
#
_entry.id   AF-A0A1M7PCB3-F1
#
_cell.length_a   1.000
_cell.length_b   1.000
_cell.length_c   1.000
_cell.angle_alpha   90.00
_cell.angle_beta   90.00
_cell.angle_gamma   90.00
#
_symmetry.space_group_name_H-M   'P 1'
#
loop_
_entity.id
_entity.type
_entity.pdbx_description
1 polymer ?
#
loop_
_entity_poly.entity_id
_entity_poly.type
_entity_poly.pdbx_seq_one_letter_code
_entity_poly.pdbx_strand_id
1 'polypeptide(L)'
;MRALRVHEIAFDVKDTSDHDVLEWKLKLPKNIQDEDAQRIGYVFVSLEDGTAELYKVNEWNRKLITDEYPERSEWTLEMGSSRGLNKEAASSLIDTYVAGTDLDDTRQKRFELALENGRKAPDRFNEAGLKNHSMSFKEAKAAVANFYSVNAEQIQIRITG
;
A
#
# COMPACT_ATOMS: atom_id res chain seq x y z
N MET A 1 -11.59 -17.46 -5.85
CA MET A 1 -11.18 -16.17 -5.24
C MET A 1 -10.57 -16.48 -3.88
N ARG A 2 -9.51 -15.78 -3.49
CA ARG A 2 -8.95 -15.87 -2.13
C ARG A 2 -9.88 -15.07 -1.20
N ALA A 3 -10.22 -15.63 -0.05
CA ALA A 3 -11.05 -14.94 0.93
C ALA A 3 -10.24 -13.77 1.53
N LEU A 4 -10.77 -12.54 1.42
CA LEU A 4 -10.09 -11.32 1.85
C LEU A 4 -10.57 -10.87 3.23
N ARG A 5 -9.76 -10.10 3.94
CA ARG A 5 -10.05 -9.53 5.26
C ARG A 5 -9.84 -8.03 5.30
N VAL A 6 -10.41 -7.41 6.31
CA VAL A 6 -10.16 -6.01 6.68
C VAL A 6 -9.24 -5.97 7.90
N HIS A 7 -8.16 -5.21 7.81
CA HIS A 7 -7.35 -4.85 8.97
C HIS A 7 -7.86 -3.53 9.52
N GLU A 8 -8.33 -3.52 10.76
CA GLU A 8 -8.87 -2.35 11.43
C GLU A 8 -7.82 -1.73 12.33
N ILE A 9 -7.59 -0.43 12.17
CA ILE A 9 -6.74 0.39 13.03
C ILE A 9 -7.67 1.40 13.69
N ALA A 10 -7.86 1.26 15.00
CA ALA A 10 -8.55 2.24 15.82
C ALA A 10 -7.50 3.06 16.58
N PHE A 11 -7.46 4.37 16.33
CA PHE A 11 -6.65 5.27 17.15
C PHE A 11 -7.39 5.53 18.47
N ASP A 12 -6.81 5.04 19.55
CA ASP A 12 -7.16 5.46 20.92
C ASP A 12 -5.97 6.28 21.45
N VAL A 13 -6.22 7.34 22.25
CA VAL A 13 -5.34 8.50 22.59
C VAL A 13 -3.93 8.17 23.13
N LYS A 14 -3.50 6.90 23.21
CA LYS A 14 -2.25 6.49 23.86
C LYS A 14 -1.22 5.75 23.03
N ASP A 15 -1.44 5.47 21.75
CA ASP A 15 -0.45 4.72 20.96
C ASP A 15 -0.32 5.25 19.52
N THR A 16 0.26 6.43 19.38
CA THR A 16 0.53 7.06 18.08
C THR A 16 1.87 6.65 17.47
N SER A 17 2.61 5.70 18.06
CA SER A 17 4.04 5.53 17.72
C SER A 17 4.40 4.52 16.62
N ASP A 18 3.49 3.76 15.99
CA ASP A 18 3.89 2.82 14.93
C ASP A 18 2.88 2.64 13.76
N HIS A 19 1.77 3.39 13.72
CA HIS A 19 0.75 3.28 12.67
C HIS A 19 0.70 4.49 11.75
N ASP A 20 1.88 4.93 11.34
CA ASP A 20 1.98 5.92 10.28
C ASP A 20 1.67 5.24 8.94
N VAL A 21 0.47 5.51 8.38
CA VAL A 21 0.21 5.36 6.94
C VAL A 21 0.92 6.50 6.19
N LEU A 22 2.20 6.71 6.51
CA LEU A 22 3.07 7.61 5.80
C LEU A 22 3.39 6.92 4.47
N GLU A 23 3.07 7.61 3.37
CA GLU A 23 3.42 7.18 2.02
C GLU A 23 2.75 5.87 1.56
N TRP A 24 1.42 5.72 1.65
CA TRP A 24 0.71 4.58 1.01
C TRP A 24 1.27 3.20 1.40
N LYS A 25 1.90 3.11 2.56
CA LYS A 25 2.51 1.92 3.11
C LYS A 25 2.05 1.80 4.56
N LEU A 26 1.78 0.57 4.98
CA LEU A 26 1.44 0.26 6.36
C LEU A 26 2.28 -0.91 6.82
N LYS A 27 3.08 -0.70 7.86
CA LYS A 27 3.76 -1.80 8.56
C LYS A 27 2.77 -2.48 9.49
N LEU A 28 2.64 -3.80 9.37
CA LEU A 28 1.77 -4.59 10.22
C LEU A 28 2.43 -4.87 11.59
N PRO A 29 1.63 -5.00 12.66
CA PRO A 29 2.09 -5.47 13.96
C PRO A 29 2.87 -6.80 13.87
N LYS A 30 3.91 -6.94 14.71
CA LYS A 30 4.83 -8.09 14.71
C LYS A 30 4.19 -9.45 15.03
N ASN A 31 2.95 -9.47 15.52
CA ASN A 31 2.23 -10.67 15.92
C ASN A 31 1.28 -11.22 14.84
N ILE A 32 1.13 -10.56 13.69
CA ILE A 32 0.28 -11.05 12.61
C ILE A 32 0.96 -12.25 11.92
N GLN A 33 0.20 -13.34 11.78
CA GLN A 33 0.65 -14.55 11.09
C GLN A 33 0.75 -14.33 9.58
N ASP A 34 1.67 -15.03 8.90
CA ASP A 34 1.91 -14.89 7.46
C ASP A 34 0.64 -15.10 6.62
N GLU A 35 -0.17 -16.12 6.96
CA GLU A 35 -1.43 -16.38 6.25
C GLU A 35 -2.45 -15.26 6.44
N ASP A 36 -2.52 -14.68 7.64
CA ASP A 36 -3.46 -13.62 7.96
C ASP A 36 -3.06 -12.33 7.25
N ALA A 37 -1.77 -11.99 7.27
CA ALA A 37 -1.22 -10.82 6.59
C ALA A 37 -1.60 -10.78 5.11
N GLN A 38 -1.43 -11.91 4.42
CA GLN A 38 -1.73 -12.04 2.99
C GLN A 38 -3.23 -12.09 2.65
N ARG A 39 -4.11 -12.25 3.65
CA ARG A 39 -5.56 -12.17 3.44
C ARG A 39 -6.07 -10.74 3.60
N ILE A 40 -5.30 -9.83 4.19
CA ILE A 40 -5.70 -8.43 4.33
C ILE A 40 -5.77 -7.78 2.95
N GLY A 41 -6.99 -7.52 2.48
CA GLY A 41 -7.25 -6.84 1.20
C GLY A 41 -7.64 -5.37 1.37
N TYR A 42 -8.07 -4.99 2.58
CA TYR A 42 -8.46 -3.62 2.90
C TYR A 42 -7.93 -3.23 4.27
N VAL A 43 -7.61 -1.95 4.45
CA VAL A 43 -7.30 -1.36 5.74
C VAL A 43 -8.35 -0.31 6.06
N PHE A 44 -8.90 -0.37 7.27
CA PHE A 44 -9.91 0.55 7.75
C PHE A 44 -9.35 1.29 8.96
N VAL A 45 -9.19 2.61 8.83
CA VAL A 45 -8.60 3.46 9.86
C VAL A 45 -9.69 4.32 10.45
N SER A 46 -10.09 4.03 11.70
CA SER A 46 -11.14 4.76 12.40
C SER A 46 -10.56 5.92 13.22
N LEU A 47 -11.22 7.08 13.13
CA LEU A 47 -10.92 8.28 13.89
C LEU A 47 -11.92 8.44 15.05
N GLU A 48 -11.54 9.21 16.07
CA GLU A 48 -12.34 9.40 17.30
C GLU A 48 -13.71 10.03 17.07
N ASP A 49 -13.84 10.89 16.05
CA ASP A 49 -15.12 11.52 15.70
C ASP A 49 -16.10 10.55 15.00
N GLY A 50 -15.66 9.30 14.78
CA GLY A 50 -16.39 8.24 14.10
C GLY A 50 -16.25 8.27 12.59
N THR A 51 -15.51 9.23 12.02
CA THR A 51 -15.09 9.16 10.62
C THR A 51 -14.02 8.09 10.43
N ALA A 52 -13.77 7.71 9.18
CA ALA A 52 -12.76 6.70 8.89
C ALA A 52 -12.08 6.95 7.55
N GLU A 53 -10.95 6.31 7.34
CA GLU A 53 -10.34 6.19 6.03
C GLU A 53 -10.23 4.72 5.62
N LEU A 54 -10.80 4.40 4.47
CA LEU A 54 -10.73 3.08 3.87
C LEU A 54 -9.62 3.06 2.82
N TYR A 55 -8.75 2.05 2.89
CA TYR A 55 -7.69 1.80 1.93
C TYR A 55 -7.85 0.43 1.29
N LYS A 56 -7.50 0.32 0.00
CA LYS A 56 -7.31 -0.94 -0.71
C LYS A 56 -5.85 -1.35 -0.70
N VAL A 57 -5.56 -2.59 -0.31
CA VAL A 57 -4.23 -3.17 -0.43
C VAL A 57 -4.01 -3.62 -1.88
N ASN A 58 -2.87 -3.21 -2.45
CA ASN A 58 -2.43 -3.61 -3.78
C ASN A 58 -1.40 -4.74 -3.70
N GLU A 59 -0.42 -4.60 -2.80
CA GLU A 59 0.70 -5.54 -2.68
C GLU A 59 1.08 -5.81 -1.22
N TRP A 60 1.71 -6.97 -1.00
CA TRP A 60 2.25 -7.40 0.28
C TRP A 60 3.76 -7.59 0.15
N ASN A 61 4.53 -6.91 1.00
CA ASN A 61 5.97 -7.05 1.09
C ASN A 61 6.36 -7.73 2.41
N ARG A 62 7.13 -8.81 2.31
CA ARG A 62 7.67 -9.54 3.46
C ARG A 62 9.17 -9.30 3.58
N LYS A 63 9.62 -8.93 4.77
CA LYS A 63 11.04 -8.92 5.13
C LYS A 63 11.28 -9.93 6.26
N LEU A 64 12.20 -10.86 6.03
CA LEU A 64 12.66 -11.78 7.07
C LEU A 64 13.71 -11.08 7.93
N ILE A 65 13.53 -11.11 9.26
CA ILE A 65 14.51 -10.66 10.24
C ILE A 65 15.18 -11.91 10.82
N THR A 66 16.39 -12.17 10.35
CA THR A 66 17.21 -13.33 10.73
C THR A 66 18.10 -13.06 11.95
N ASP A 67 18.23 -11.79 12.35
CA ASP A 67 19.14 -11.37 13.42
C ASP A 67 18.49 -11.40 14.81
N GLU A 68 17.18 -11.67 14.90
CA GLU A 68 16.42 -11.86 16.15
C GLU A 68 16.04 -13.34 16.31
N TYR A 69 16.13 -13.88 17.54
CA TYR A 69 15.61 -15.21 17.87
C TYR A 69 14.36 -15.10 18.76
N PRO A 70 13.23 -15.74 18.40
CA PRO A 70 13.01 -16.49 17.16
C PRO A 70 13.00 -15.60 15.92
N GLU A 71 13.33 -16.16 14.75
CA GLU A 71 13.23 -15.47 13.46
C GLU A 71 11.82 -14.90 13.29
N ARG A 72 11.73 -13.67 12.78
CA ARG A 72 10.46 -12.94 12.63
C ARG A 72 10.28 -12.43 11.21
N SER A 73 9.02 -12.30 10.81
CA SER A 73 8.64 -11.67 9.55
C SER A 73 8.05 -10.31 9.83
N GLU A 74 8.54 -9.29 9.13
CA GLU A 74 7.90 -8.00 9.05
C GLU A 74 7.11 -7.91 7.75
N TRP A 75 5.86 -7.49 7.88
CA TRP A 75 4.96 -7.31 6.75
C TRP A 75 4.68 -5.84 6.53
N THR A 76 4.80 -5.40 5.29
CA THR A 76 4.41 -4.07 4.85
C THR A 76 3.36 -4.21 3.76
N LEU A 77 2.21 -3.60 3.96
CA LEU A 77 1.14 -3.50 2.99
C LEU A 77 1.34 -2.25 2.14
N GLU A 78 1.21 -2.37 0.82
CA GLU A 78 1.17 -1.22 -0.09
C GLU A 78 -0.27 -0.91 -0.48
N MET A 79 -0.69 0.34 -0.27
CA MET A 79 -2.04 0.80 -0.54
C MET A 79 -2.14 1.33 -1.98
N GLY A 80 -3.22 0.95 -2.69
CA GLY A 80 -3.47 1.37 -4.07
C GLY A 80 -4.52 2.47 -4.21
N SER A 81 -5.49 2.52 -3.31
CA SER A 81 -6.50 3.58 -3.27
C SER A 81 -6.97 3.84 -1.85
N SER A 82 -7.44 5.06 -1.58
CA SER A 82 -8.05 5.43 -0.31
C SER A 82 -9.31 6.27 -0.49
N ARG A 83 -10.19 6.26 0.50
CA ARG A 83 -11.33 7.18 0.58
C ARG A 83 -11.64 7.51 2.03
N GLY A 84 -11.77 8.81 2.31
CA GLY A 84 -12.37 9.29 3.55
C GLY A 84 -13.86 9.02 3.60
N LEU A 85 -14.32 8.51 4.72
CA LEU A 85 -15.68 8.10 5.00
C LEU A 85 -16.24 8.95 6.15
N ASN A 86 -17.46 9.43 6.00
CA ASN A 86 -18.19 10.00 7.12
C ASN A 86 -18.66 8.89 8.08
N LYS A 87 -19.16 9.29 9.24
CA LYS A 87 -19.56 8.38 10.31
C LYS A 87 -20.60 7.35 9.88
N GLU A 88 -21.60 7.76 9.09
CA GLU A 88 -22.65 6.86 8.63
C GLU A 88 -22.11 5.81 7.65
N ALA A 89 -21.27 6.23 6.69
CA ALA A 89 -20.65 5.32 5.73
C ALA A 89 -19.64 4.38 6.40
N ALA A 90 -18.84 4.89 7.34
CA ALA A 90 -17.90 4.12 8.13
C ALA A 90 -18.62 3.01 8.92
N SER A 91 -19.66 3.37 9.66
CA SER A 91 -20.47 2.42 10.43
C SER A 91 -21.12 1.38 9.52
N SER A 92 -21.75 1.80 8.41
CA SER A 92 -22.41 0.89 7.46
C SER A 92 -21.48 -0.17 6.86
N LEU A 93 -20.19 0.14 6.71
CA LEU A 93 -19.20 -0.79 6.18
C LEU A 93 -18.71 -1.82 7.20
N ILE A 94 -18.62 -1.44 8.48
CA ILE A 94 -17.95 -2.24 9.51
C ILE A 94 -18.86 -2.80 10.61
N ASP A 95 -20.08 -2.30 10.78
CA ASP A 95 -21.00 -2.60 11.90
C ASP A 95 -21.23 -4.11 12.15
N THR A 96 -21.17 -4.93 11.11
CA THR A 96 -21.38 -6.38 11.18
C THR A 96 -20.12 -7.18 10.84
N TYR A 97 -18.96 -6.53 10.75
CA TYR A 97 -17.68 -7.17 10.52
C TYR A 97 -17.02 -7.53 11.85
N VAL A 98 -16.48 -8.75 11.94
CA VAL A 98 -15.70 -9.20 13.08
C VAL A 98 -14.23 -9.20 12.67
N ALA A 99 -13.38 -8.47 13.40
CA ALA A 99 -11.95 -8.40 13.11
C ALA A 99 -11.33 -9.81 13.01
N GLY A 100 -10.52 -10.02 11.96
CA GLY A 100 -9.87 -11.30 11.69
C GLY A 100 -10.73 -12.33 10.94
N THR A 101 -11.98 -12.00 10.56
CA THR A 101 -12.83 -12.88 9.74
C THR A 101 -12.75 -12.52 8.26
N ASP A 102 -13.02 -13.51 7.41
CA ASP A 102 -13.07 -13.31 5.95
C ASP A 102 -14.33 -12.52 5.55
N LEU A 103 -14.18 -11.64 4.57
CA LEU A 103 -15.24 -10.92 3.91
C LEU A 103 -16.04 -11.86 3.00
N ASP A 104 -17.36 -11.75 3.08
CA ASP A 104 -18.23 -12.29 2.03
C ASP A 104 -18.20 -11.40 0.77
N ASP A 105 -18.64 -11.97 -0.35
CA ASP A 105 -18.67 -11.29 -1.65
C ASP A 105 -19.50 -10.00 -1.65
N THR A 106 -20.56 -9.95 -0.84
CA THR A 106 -21.45 -8.78 -0.76
C THR A 106 -20.73 -7.63 -0.07
N ARG A 107 -20.04 -7.91 1.02
CA ARG A 107 -19.27 -6.94 1.77
C ARG A 107 -18.05 -6.49 0.97
N GLN A 108 -17.33 -7.40 0.32
CA GLN A 108 -16.24 -7.04 -0.58
C GLN A 108 -16.70 -6.04 -1.66
N LYS A 109 -17.86 -6.29 -2.30
CA LYS A 109 -18.43 -5.37 -3.29
C LYS A 109 -18.74 -3.98 -2.71
N ARG A 110 -19.20 -3.90 -1.46
CA ARG A 110 -19.45 -2.60 -0.79
C ARG A 110 -18.15 -1.82 -0.57
N PHE A 111 -17.07 -2.50 -0.19
CA PHE A 111 -15.75 -1.89 -0.04
C PHE A 111 -15.23 -1.37 -1.38
N GLU A 112 -15.33 -2.16 -2.44
CA GLU A 112 -14.95 -1.73 -3.80
C GLU A 112 -15.77 -0.53 -4.28
N LEU A 113 -17.09 -0.55 -4.06
CA LEU A 113 -17.98 0.57 -4.42
C LEU A 113 -17.64 1.84 -3.63
N ALA A 114 -17.32 1.70 -2.34
CA ALA A 114 -16.83 2.82 -1.55
C ALA A 114 -15.55 3.39 -2.17
N LEU A 115 -14.65 2.57 -2.68
CA LEU A 115 -13.36 3.01 -3.23
C LEU A 115 -13.40 3.50 -4.70
N GLU A 116 -14.51 3.31 -5.43
CA GLU A 116 -14.60 3.61 -6.88
C GLU A 116 -14.20 5.05 -7.24
N ASN A 117 -14.53 6.01 -6.35
CA ASN A 117 -14.18 7.43 -6.49
C ASN A 117 -13.14 7.88 -5.46
N GLY A 118 -12.34 6.94 -4.95
CA GLY A 118 -11.26 7.21 -4.01
C GLY A 118 -10.04 7.89 -4.64
N ARG A 119 -9.18 8.44 -3.79
CA ARG A 119 -7.84 8.90 -4.17
C ARG A 119 -7.00 7.69 -4.53
N LYS A 120 -6.26 7.75 -5.64
CA LYS A 120 -5.32 6.69 -6.02
C LYS A 120 -3.95 6.99 -5.43
N ALA A 121 -3.20 5.92 -5.16
CA ALA A 121 -1.78 6.05 -4.89
C ALA A 121 -1.10 6.80 -6.05
N PRO A 122 -0.14 7.70 -5.77
CA PRO A 122 0.64 8.33 -6.83
C PRO A 122 1.34 7.25 -7.65
N ASP A 123 1.44 7.47 -8.96
CA ASP A 123 2.17 6.56 -9.85
C ASP A 123 3.61 6.45 -9.35
N ARG A 124 3.93 5.30 -8.77
CA ARG A 124 5.29 5.02 -8.31
C ARG A 124 6.09 4.52 -9.49
N PHE A 125 7.24 5.16 -9.69
CA PHE A 125 8.23 4.71 -10.66
C PHE A 125 8.69 3.30 -10.26
N ASN A 126 8.34 2.31 -11.08
CA ASN A 126 8.71 0.91 -10.82
C ASN A 126 10.21 0.72 -11.11
N GLU A 127 11.05 0.94 -10.10
CA GLU A 127 12.50 0.73 -10.19
C GLU A 127 12.86 -0.73 -10.52
N ALA A 128 12.02 -1.71 -10.14
CA ALA A 128 12.23 -3.12 -10.49
C ALA A 128 12.01 -3.37 -11.99
N GLY A 129 11.09 -2.64 -12.62
CA GLY A 129 10.92 -2.60 -14.07
C GLY A 129 12.15 -2.02 -14.79
N LEU A 130 12.85 -1.07 -14.17
CA LEU A 130 14.10 -0.50 -14.72
C LEU A 130 15.28 -1.49 -14.67
N LYS A 131 15.35 -2.36 -13.65
CA LYS A 131 16.38 -3.42 -13.63
C LYS A 131 16.17 -4.46 -14.73
N ASN A 132 14.92 -4.70 -15.14
CA ASN A 132 14.57 -5.59 -16.25
C ASN A 132 14.61 -4.89 -17.63
N HIS A 133 14.65 -3.56 -17.64
CA HIS A 133 14.90 -2.75 -18.82
C HIS A 133 16.18 -1.98 -18.60
N SER A 134 17.31 -2.69 -18.68
CA SER A 134 18.62 -2.06 -18.88
C SER A 134 18.53 -1.16 -20.11
N MET A 135 18.25 0.11 -19.87
CA MET A 135 18.13 1.12 -20.91
C MET A 135 19.49 1.16 -21.60
N SER A 136 19.51 0.89 -22.89
CA SER A 136 20.74 0.98 -23.66
C SER A 136 21.27 2.40 -23.55
N PHE A 137 22.59 2.56 -23.63
CA PHE A 137 23.23 3.89 -23.59
C PHE A 137 22.65 4.85 -24.64
N LYS A 138 22.16 4.30 -25.76
CA LYS A 138 21.48 5.05 -26.83
C LYS A 138 20.11 5.59 -26.39
N GLU A 139 19.31 4.78 -25.69
CA GLU A 139 18.01 5.20 -25.16
C GLU A 139 18.18 6.23 -24.03
N ALA A 140 19.18 6.07 -23.17
CA ALA A 140 19.51 7.06 -22.15
C ALA A 140 19.91 8.41 -22.77
N LYS A 141 20.74 8.40 -23.82
CA LYS A 141 21.07 9.63 -24.56
C LYS A 141 19.85 10.26 -25.22
N ALA A 142 18.98 9.47 -25.82
CA ALA A 142 17.76 9.97 -26.47
C ALA A 142 16.77 10.59 -25.45
N ALA A 143 16.62 9.98 -24.28
CA ALA A 143 15.79 10.53 -23.20
C ALA A 143 16.32 11.88 -22.70
N VAL A 144 17.63 11.96 -22.45
CA VAL A 144 18.29 13.22 -22.03
C VAL A 144 18.22 14.28 -23.14
N ALA A 145 18.35 13.88 -24.41
CA ALA A 145 18.24 14.77 -25.58
C ALA A 145 16.89 15.45 -25.63
N ASN A 146 15.83 14.66 -25.50
CA ASN A 146 14.46 15.15 -25.48
C ASN A 146 14.19 16.06 -24.28
N PHE A 147 14.71 15.70 -23.10
CA PHE A 147 14.51 16.50 -21.89
C PHE A 147 15.13 17.91 -22.00
N TYR A 148 16.35 18.00 -22.54
CA TYR A 148 17.06 19.27 -22.69
C TYR A 148 16.86 19.94 -24.05
N SER A 149 16.03 19.38 -24.95
CA SER A 149 15.84 19.84 -26.33
C SER A 149 17.15 20.03 -27.11
N VAL A 150 18.08 19.10 -26.94
CA VAL A 150 19.39 19.07 -27.62
C VAL A 150 19.54 17.81 -28.46
N ASN A 151 20.48 17.80 -29.41
CA ASN A 151 20.74 16.59 -30.18
C ASN A 151 21.42 15.52 -29.31
N ALA A 152 21.06 14.24 -29.49
CA ALA A 152 21.62 13.13 -28.72
C ALA A 152 23.15 13.00 -28.84
N GLU A 153 23.73 13.49 -29.94
CA GLU A 153 25.17 13.53 -30.19
C GLU A 153 25.90 14.54 -29.28
N GLN A 154 25.19 15.56 -28.79
CA GLN A 154 25.73 16.61 -27.90
C GLN A 154 25.77 16.16 -26.43
N ILE A 155 25.19 15.00 -26.10
CA ILE A 155 25.11 14.49 -24.73
C ILE A 155 26.27 13.56 -24.44
N GLN A 156 27.01 13.85 -23.36
CA GLN A 156 28.01 12.97 -22.77
C GLN A 156 27.50 12.46 -21.43
N ILE A 157 27.25 11.15 -21.35
CA ILE A 157 26.88 10.48 -20.09
C ILE A 157 28.17 9.91 -19.50
N ARG A 158 28.52 10.35 -18.28
CA ARG A 158 29.64 9.80 -17.52
C ARG A 158 29.09 9.00 -16.34
N ILE A 159 29.42 7.72 -16.27
CA ILE A 159 29.06 6.86 -15.13
C ILE A 159 30.21 6.96 -14.12
N THR A 160 29.94 7.52 -12.95
CA THR A 160 30.87 7.48 -11.81
C THR A 160 30.33 6.46 -10.82
N GLY A 161 31.08 5.38 -10.64
CA GLY A 161 30.87 4.39 -9.57
C GLY A 161 31.68 4.75 -8.34
#